data_AF-A0A258UBA8-F1
#
_entry.id   AF-A0A258UBA8-F1
#
_cell.length_a   1.000
_cell.length_b   1.000
_cell.length_c   1.000
_cell.angle_alpha   90.00
_cell.angle_beta   90.00
_cell.angle_gamma   90.00
#
_symmetry.space_group_name_H-M   'P 1'
#
loop_
_entity.id
_entity.type
_entity.pdbx_description
1 polymer ?
#
loop_
_entity_poly.entity_id
_entity_poly.type
_entity_poly.pdbx_seq_one_letter_code
_entity_poly.pdbx_strand_id
1 'polypeptide(L)'
;MFEFYKVLQSNKRVSILNEAYYELIGIPDPDNLIKGLTFVDYLKSESLSKSKEILTKIELQIENNNSAEGISLMINLKLKELEDTILSLNTDTYFNDEYHFFITDLENIRNILLNKYDFLRKGQTNKSIANSSANNKIQWLGKTNVLATLLYDLWKGQEKGKGKPNTPPMLKADKKDIERLLIENFIDSKGEPLTVSTISDYLNTSKPEKRAKIGTRIEL
;
A
#
# COMPACT_ATOMS: atom_id res chain seq x y z
N MET A 1 -22.53 -19.03 1.52
CA MET A 1 -21.52 -20.10 1.38
C MET A 1 -20.83 -20.12 0.01
N PHE A 2 -21.56 -20.22 -1.12
CA PHE A 2 -20.95 -20.35 -2.47
C PHE A 2 -20.22 -19.08 -2.98
N GLU A 3 -20.74 -17.88 -2.68
CA GLU A 3 -20.10 -16.61 -3.08
C GLU A 3 -18.86 -16.28 -2.22
N PHE A 4 -18.89 -16.56 -0.91
CA PHE A 4 -17.72 -16.46 -0.02
C PHE A 4 -16.52 -17.30 -0.52
N TYR A 5 -16.80 -18.54 -0.97
CA TYR A 5 -15.78 -19.42 -1.55
C TYR A 5 -15.20 -18.89 -2.86
N LYS A 6 -16.00 -18.25 -3.72
CA LYS A 6 -15.52 -17.66 -4.97
C LYS A 6 -14.53 -16.51 -4.72
N VAL A 7 -14.84 -15.61 -3.79
CA VAL A 7 -14.01 -14.44 -3.46
C VAL A 7 -12.63 -14.85 -2.95
N LEU A 8 -12.58 -15.88 -2.11
CA LEU A 8 -11.32 -16.44 -1.62
C LEU A 8 -10.57 -17.20 -2.72
N GLN A 9 -11.26 -17.91 -3.62
CA GLN A 9 -10.63 -18.65 -4.73
C GLN A 9 -10.11 -17.76 -5.85
N SER A 10 -10.66 -16.55 -6.04
CA SER A 10 -10.08 -15.56 -6.95
C SER A 10 -8.75 -14.98 -6.44
N ASN A 11 -8.49 -15.03 -5.12
CA ASN A 11 -7.26 -14.58 -4.49
C ASN A 11 -6.17 -15.68 -4.49
N LYS A 12 -5.91 -16.30 -5.64
CA LYS A 12 -4.97 -17.41 -5.87
C LYS A 12 -3.48 -17.04 -5.73
N ARG A 13 -3.09 -16.55 -4.57
CA ARG A 13 -1.71 -16.68 -4.05
C ARG A 13 -1.81 -17.43 -2.73
N VAL A 14 -1.18 -18.60 -2.66
CA VAL A 14 -1.17 -19.43 -1.44
C VAL A 14 -0.42 -18.66 -0.35
N SER A 15 -1.17 -17.95 0.48
CA SER A 15 -0.69 -17.29 1.69
C SER A 15 -1.32 -18.00 2.88
N ILE A 16 -0.64 -17.96 4.03
CA ILE A 16 -1.13 -18.54 5.30
C ILE A 16 -2.47 -17.92 5.71
N LEU A 17 -2.73 -16.68 5.29
CA LEU A 17 -4.01 -16.02 5.47
C LEU A 17 -5.10 -16.77 4.72
N ASN A 18 -4.88 -17.09 3.44
CA ASN A 18 -5.82 -17.85 2.64
C ASN A 18 -6.05 -19.26 3.21
N GLU A 19 -5.00 -20.00 3.58
CA GLU A 19 -5.14 -21.35 4.16
C GLU A 19 -5.95 -21.35 5.47
N ALA A 20 -5.66 -20.43 6.39
CA ALA A 20 -6.38 -20.32 7.64
C ALA A 20 -7.85 -19.93 7.45
N TYR A 21 -8.15 -19.08 6.47
CA TYR A 21 -9.54 -18.75 6.13
C TYR A 21 -10.25 -19.88 5.38
N TYR A 22 -9.56 -20.65 4.53
CA TYR A 22 -10.14 -21.86 3.94
C TYR A 22 -10.49 -22.91 4.99
N GLU A 23 -9.68 -23.04 6.05
CA GLU A 23 -9.95 -23.93 7.18
C GLU A 23 -11.17 -23.49 8.01
N LEU A 24 -11.43 -22.18 8.14
CA LEU A 24 -12.65 -21.63 8.78
C LEU A 24 -13.95 -21.96 8.01
N ILE A 25 -13.86 -22.17 6.70
CA ILE A 25 -15.01 -22.49 5.83
C ILE A 25 -15.12 -24.00 5.60
N GLY A 26 -14.19 -24.79 6.15
CA GLY A 26 -14.37 -26.23 6.25
C GLY A 26 -15.77 -26.48 6.79
N ILE A 27 -16.56 -27.24 6.02
CA ILE A 27 -18.00 -27.46 6.20
C ILE A 27 -18.29 -27.55 7.70
N PRO A 28 -19.05 -26.61 8.30
CA PRO A 28 -19.35 -26.70 9.71
C PRO A 28 -19.97 -28.08 9.93
N ASP A 29 -19.45 -28.82 10.90
CA ASP A 29 -20.10 -30.04 11.34
C ASP A 29 -21.56 -29.67 11.64
N PRO A 30 -22.55 -30.19 10.90
CA PRO A 30 -23.94 -29.80 11.07
C PRO A 30 -24.44 -30.04 12.51
N ASP A 31 -23.74 -30.90 13.28
CA ASP A 31 -24.01 -31.16 14.69
C ASP A 31 -23.45 -30.08 15.63
N ASN A 32 -22.53 -29.20 15.17
CA ASN A 32 -21.96 -28.08 15.93
C ASN A 32 -22.69 -26.74 15.72
N LEU A 33 -23.69 -26.68 14.85
CA LEU A 33 -24.63 -25.56 14.82
C LEU A 33 -25.49 -25.62 16.08
N ILE A 34 -25.03 -24.93 17.13
CA ILE A 34 -25.81 -24.67 18.34
C ILE A 34 -27.19 -24.18 17.89
N LYS A 35 -28.25 -24.89 18.31
CA LYS A 35 -29.64 -24.56 17.96
C LYS A 35 -29.90 -23.06 18.16
N GLY A 36 -30.07 -22.32 17.05
CA GLY A 36 -30.46 -20.91 17.05
C GLY A 36 -29.39 -19.90 16.62
N LEU A 37 -28.15 -20.31 16.34
CA LEU A 37 -27.11 -19.43 15.78
C LEU A 37 -27.14 -19.45 14.25
N THR A 38 -26.99 -18.27 13.62
CA THR A 38 -26.83 -18.20 12.16
C THR A 38 -25.40 -18.64 11.78
N PHE A 39 -25.21 -19.03 10.52
CA PHE A 39 -23.87 -19.35 9.99
C PHE A 39 -22.88 -18.19 10.17
N VAL A 40 -23.35 -16.95 10.06
CA VAL A 40 -22.52 -15.74 10.27
C VAL A 40 -22.10 -15.62 11.74
N ASP A 41 -22.99 -15.92 12.68
CA ASP A 41 -22.66 -15.87 14.11
C ASP A 41 -21.62 -16.93 14.49
N TYR A 42 -21.73 -18.14 13.92
CA TYR A 42 -20.73 -19.20 14.06
C TYR A 42 -19.37 -18.77 13.50
N LEU A 43 -19.35 -18.24 12.27
CA LEU A 43 -18.11 -17.74 11.67
C LEU A 43 -17.48 -16.63 12.51
N LYS A 44 -18.29 -15.74 13.09
CA LYS A 44 -17.82 -14.67 13.95
C LYS A 44 -17.21 -15.19 15.26
N SER A 45 -17.79 -16.24 15.87
CA SER A 45 -17.21 -16.85 17.07
C SER A 45 -15.87 -17.53 16.79
N GLU A 46 -15.74 -18.18 15.62
CA GLU A 46 -14.51 -18.88 15.23
C GLU A 46 -13.42 -17.92 14.70
N SER A 47 -13.81 -16.79 14.09
CA SER A 47 -12.90 -15.81 13.51
C SER A 47 -11.83 -15.33 14.49
N LEU A 48 -12.21 -15.09 15.75
CA LEU A 48 -11.28 -14.65 16.79
C LEU A 48 -10.26 -15.74 17.17
N SER A 49 -10.68 -17.01 17.18
CA SER A 49 -9.78 -18.13 17.45
C SER A 49 -8.78 -18.27 16.32
N LYS A 50 -9.26 -18.19 15.08
CA LYS A 50 -8.41 -18.32 13.91
C LYS A 50 -7.46 -17.15 13.71
N SER A 51 -7.89 -15.91 14.01
CA SER A 51 -7.02 -14.74 13.93
C SER A 51 -5.82 -14.85 14.87
N LYS A 52 -6.01 -15.43 16.06
CA LYS A 52 -4.91 -15.78 16.98
C LYS A 52 -3.99 -16.84 16.39
N GLU A 53 -4.53 -17.91 15.81
CA GLU A 53 -3.73 -18.95 15.17
C GLU A 53 -2.88 -18.40 14.01
N ILE A 54 -3.47 -17.54 13.18
CA ILE A 54 -2.77 -16.82 12.10
C ILE A 54 -1.63 -15.99 12.68
N LEU A 55 -1.91 -15.19 13.70
CA LEU A 55 -0.89 -14.36 14.35
C LEU A 55 0.26 -15.22 14.87
N THR A 56 -0.03 -16.31 15.59
CA THR A 56 1.00 -17.22 16.09
C THR A 56 1.83 -17.84 14.95
N LYS A 57 1.20 -18.28 13.86
CA LYS A 57 1.91 -18.80 12.68
C LYS A 57 2.84 -17.74 12.08
N ILE A 58 2.37 -16.50 11.96
CA ILE A 58 3.18 -15.38 11.45
C ILE A 58 4.36 -15.11 12.39
N GLU A 59 4.13 -15.07 13.70
CA GLU A 59 5.17 -14.83 14.70
C GLU A 59 6.24 -15.92 14.67
N LEU A 60 5.86 -17.20 14.60
CA LEU A 60 6.81 -18.31 14.47
C LEU A 60 7.68 -18.18 13.22
N GLN A 61 7.09 -17.77 12.09
CA GLN A 61 7.86 -17.54 10.87
C GLN A 61 8.84 -16.38 11.00
N ILE A 62 8.45 -15.32 11.71
CA ILE A 62 9.34 -14.19 11.98
C ILE A 62 10.47 -14.62 12.91
N GLU A 63 10.17 -15.35 13.98
CA GLU A 63 11.13 -15.81 14.99
C GLU A 63 12.14 -16.83 14.46
N ASN A 64 11.76 -17.62 13.44
CA ASN A 64 12.68 -18.51 12.74
C ASN A 64 13.79 -17.78 11.94
N ASN A 65 13.74 -16.45 11.83
CA ASN A 65 14.79 -15.65 11.20
C ASN A 65 15.80 -15.16 12.24
N ASN A 66 17.07 -15.52 12.06
CA ASN A 66 18.13 -15.25 13.04
C ASN A 66 18.79 -13.88 12.91
N SER A 67 18.37 -13.04 11.95
CA SER A 67 18.93 -11.70 11.74
C SER A 67 17.85 -10.62 11.81
N ALA A 68 18.22 -9.44 12.30
CA ALA A 68 17.33 -8.28 12.36
C ALA A 68 16.82 -7.88 10.96
N GLU A 69 17.67 -7.99 9.93
CA GLU A 69 17.29 -7.78 8.54
C GLU A 69 16.30 -8.83 8.04
N GLY A 70 16.50 -10.10 8.37
CA GLY A 70 15.59 -11.20 7.99
C GLY A 70 14.22 -11.05 8.65
N ILE A 71 14.21 -10.74 9.95
CA ILE A 71 13.00 -10.41 10.72
C ILE A 71 12.28 -9.22 10.07
N SER A 72 12.99 -8.13 9.77
CA SER A 72 12.42 -6.93 9.13
C SER A 72 11.82 -7.22 7.74
N LEU A 73 12.52 -8.00 6.91
CA LEU A 73 12.03 -8.39 5.59
C LEU A 73 10.74 -9.21 5.71
N MET A 74 10.72 -10.19 6.60
CA MET A 74 9.55 -11.05 6.81
C MET A 74 8.35 -10.27 7.33
N ILE A 75 8.55 -9.34 8.26
CA ILE A 75 7.47 -8.48 8.76
C ILE A 75 6.89 -7.63 7.63
N ASN A 76 7.75 -7.00 6.83
CA ASN A 76 7.30 -6.17 5.71
C ASN A 76 6.53 -7.00 4.66
N LEU A 77 6.98 -8.22 4.37
CA LEU A 77 6.27 -9.15 3.48
C LEU A 77 4.89 -9.50 4.04
N LYS A 78 4.80 -9.85 5.33
CA LYS A 78 3.53 -10.23 5.97
C LYS A 78 2.55 -9.07 6.11
N LEU A 79 3.04 -7.88 6.42
CA LEU A 79 2.22 -6.66 6.44
C LEU A 79 1.66 -6.34 5.06
N LYS A 80 2.46 -6.48 4.01
CA LYS A 80 2.00 -6.29 2.63
C LYS A 80 0.94 -7.32 2.22
N GLU A 81 1.15 -8.60 2.55
CA GLU A 81 0.16 -9.66 2.30
C GLU A 81 -1.19 -9.36 3.00
N LEU A 82 -1.14 -8.85 4.24
CA LEU A 82 -2.33 -8.41 4.98
C LEU A 82 -3.02 -7.23 4.31
N GLU A 83 -2.27 -6.20 3.89
CA GLU A 83 -2.81 -5.02 3.22
C GLU A 83 -3.50 -5.35 1.89
N ASP A 84 -2.86 -6.18 1.06
CA ASP A 84 -3.43 -6.63 -0.22
C ASP A 84 -4.73 -7.42 0.01
N THR A 85 -4.77 -8.27 1.06
CA THR A 85 -5.95 -9.06 1.41
C THR A 85 -7.09 -8.18 1.91
N ILE A 86 -6.81 -7.27 2.84
CA ILE A 86 -7.80 -6.31 3.38
C ILE A 86 -8.40 -5.47 2.25
N LEU A 87 -7.57 -4.99 1.32
CA LEU A 87 -8.03 -4.20 0.19
C LEU A 87 -8.97 -5.01 -0.70
N SER A 88 -8.59 -6.25 -1.04
CA SER A 88 -9.44 -7.13 -1.86
C SER A 88 -10.79 -7.40 -1.21
N LEU A 89 -10.83 -7.67 0.10
CA LEU A 89 -12.08 -7.95 0.81
C LEU A 89 -12.97 -6.69 0.92
N ASN A 90 -12.37 -5.52 1.13
CA ASN A 90 -13.09 -4.25 1.15
C ASN A 90 -13.69 -3.87 -0.21
N THR A 91 -13.08 -4.27 -1.32
CA THR A 91 -13.61 -3.99 -2.67
C THR A 91 -14.80 -4.87 -3.05
N ASP A 92 -15.03 -5.98 -2.34
CA ASP A 92 -16.20 -6.82 -2.53
C ASP A 92 -17.33 -6.34 -1.61
N THR A 93 -18.30 -5.62 -2.18
CA THR A 93 -19.40 -5.00 -1.43
C THR A 93 -20.25 -6.02 -0.67
N TYR A 94 -20.47 -7.21 -1.24
CA TYR A 94 -21.26 -8.25 -0.59
C TYR A 94 -20.50 -8.85 0.60
N PHE A 95 -19.21 -9.14 0.41
CA PHE A 95 -18.37 -9.65 1.48
C PHE A 95 -18.24 -8.65 2.63
N ASN A 96 -17.99 -7.38 2.30
CA ASN A 96 -17.79 -6.34 3.31
C ASN A 96 -19.04 -6.13 4.16
N ASP A 97 -20.23 -6.12 3.56
CA ASP A 97 -21.49 -5.90 4.29
C ASP A 97 -21.82 -7.05 5.26
N GLU A 98 -21.62 -8.31 4.83
CA GLU A 98 -22.04 -9.49 5.59
C GLU A 98 -20.93 -10.04 6.50
N TYR A 99 -19.66 -9.81 6.16
CA TYR A 99 -18.50 -10.41 6.82
C TYR A 99 -17.42 -9.39 7.23
N HIS A 100 -17.81 -8.13 7.49
CA HIS A 100 -16.90 -7.05 7.92
C HIS A 100 -15.97 -7.43 9.09
N PHE A 101 -16.44 -8.31 9.99
CA PHE A 101 -15.65 -8.76 11.14
C PHE A 101 -14.33 -9.44 10.74
N PHE A 102 -14.24 -10.08 9.58
CA PHE A 102 -12.98 -10.64 9.09
C PHE A 102 -11.97 -9.54 8.72
N ILE A 103 -12.45 -8.45 8.11
CA ILE A 103 -11.62 -7.29 7.80
C ILE A 103 -11.11 -6.67 9.11
N THR A 104 -11.99 -6.51 10.10
CA THR A 104 -11.61 -6.02 11.43
C THR A 104 -10.53 -6.90 12.09
N ASP A 105 -10.67 -8.23 12.03
CA ASP A 105 -9.70 -9.15 12.61
C ASP A 105 -8.35 -9.10 11.89
N LEU A 106 -8.34 -8.97 10.56
CA LEU A 106 -7.11 -8.78 9.78
C LEU A 106 -6.42 -7.45 10.10
N GLU A 107 -7.18 -6.37 10.25
CA GLU A 107 -6.66 -5.07 10.69
C GLU A 107 -6.07 -5.14 12.10
N ASN A 108 -6.70 -5.89 13.00
CA ASN A 108 -6.18 -6.14 14.36
C ASN A 108 -4.84 -6.86 14.32
N ILE A 109 -4.70 -7.94 13.54
CA ILE A 109 -3.43 -8.65 13.35
C ILE A 109 -2.36 -7.69 12.82
N ARG A 110 -2.69 -6.92 11.78
CA ARG A 110 -1.78 -5.92 11.19
C ARG A 110 -1.29 -4.92 12.23
N ASN A 111 -2.19 -4.39 13.05
CA ASN A 111 -1.86 -3.43 14.10
C ASN A 111 -0.99 -4.05 15.20
N ILE A 112 -1.26 -5.30 15.59
CA ILE A 112 -0.42 -6.03 16.56
C ILE A 112 1.01 -6.17 16.02
N LEU A 113 1.16 -6.61 14.77
CA LEU A 113 2.48 -6.75 14.13
C LEU A 113 3.21 -5.42 14.01
N LEU A 114 2.52 -4.36 13.57
CA LEU A 114 3.09 -3.01 13.49
C LEU A 114 3.59 -2.53 14.85
N ASN A 115 2.78 -2.67 15.89
CA ASN A 115 3.14 -2.21 17.23
C ASN A 115 4.29 -3.02 17.83
N LYS A 116 4.26 -4.35 17.67
CA LYS A 116 5.29 -5.25 18.21
C LYS A 116 6.66 -4.98 17.59
N TYR A 117 6.70 -4.68 16.30
CA TYR A 117 7.95 -4.54 15.54
C TYR A 117 8.30 -3.11 15.11
N ASP A 118 7.60 -2.10 15.64
CA ASP A 118 7.84 -0.67 15.34
C ASP A 118 9.31 -0.24 15.57
N PHE A 119 10.00 -0.88 16.52
CA PHE A 119 11.42 -0.63 16.80
C PHE A 119 12.36 -0.97 15.63
N LEU A 120 12.01 -1.97 14.81
CA LEU A 120 12.77 -2.31 13.60
C LEU A 120 12.61 -1.25 12.51
N ARG A 121 11.49 -0.53 12.52
CA ARG A 121 11.23 0.61 11.63
C ARG A 121 12.01 1.86 12.07
N LYS A 122 12.16 2.06 13.38
CA LYS A 122 12.93 3.18 13.97
C LYS A 122 14.45 3.03 13.78
N GLY A 123 14.96 1.80 13.63
CA GLY A 123 16.37 1.52 13.31
C GLY A 123 16.75 1.74 11.83
N GLN A 124 15.77 1.86 10.92
CA GLN A 124 15.98 1.99 9.47
C GLN A 124 15.97 3.44 8.96
N THR A 125 16.20 4.43 9.82
CA THR A 125 16.41 5.82 9.35
C THR A 125 17.74 6.04 8.64
N ASN A 126 18.68 5.08 8.65
CA ASN A 126 19.99 5.24 8.02
C ASN A 126 20.52 3.93 7.38
N LYS A 127 19.86 3.45 6.31
CA LYS A 127 20.45 2.71 5.17
C LYS A 127 19.33 2.01 4.41
N SER A 128 18.97 2.56 3.24
CA SER A 128 18.14 1.85 2.28
C SER A 128 18.90 0.62 1.78
N ILE A 129 18.52 -0.56 2.26
CA ILE A 129 18.87 -1.81 1.59
C ILE A 129 17.85 -2.00 0.49
N ALA A 130 18.24 -1.54 -0.70
CA ALA A 130 17.74 -2.09 -1.94
C ALA A 130 17.97 -3.61 -1.92
N ASN A 131 16.91 -4.40 -2.09
CA ASN A 131 16.82 -5.32 -3.22
C ASN A 131 15.48 -6.08 -3.25
N SER A 132 14.87 -6.05 -4.44
CA SER A 132 13.96 -7.06 -5.00
C SER A 132 12.47 -7.08 -4.62
N SER A 133 11.88 -5.93 -4.26
CA SER A 133 10.59 -5.62 -4.87
C SER A 133 10.91 -5.07 -6.25
N ALA A 134 10.37 -5.64 -7.33
CA ALA A 134 10.40 -4.99 -8.64
C ALA A 134 10.10 -3.50 -8.41
N ASN A 135 11.05 -2.63 -8.79
CA ASN A 135 10.93 -1.20 -8.60
C ASN A 135 9.81 -0.76 -9.57
N ASN A 136 8.55 -0.85 -9.12
CA ASN A 136 7.38 -0.42 -9.89
C ASN A 136 7.38 1.12 -10.07
N LYS A 137 8.42 1.80 -9.58
CA LYS A 137 8.66 3.21 -9.83
C LYS A 137 9.09 3.41 -11.27
N ILE A 138 8.51 4.41 -11.89
CA ILE A 138 8.80 4.82 -13.25
C ILE A 138 10.14 5.56 -13.25
N GLN A 139 11.10 5.06 -14.03
CA GLN A 139 12.35 5.77 -14.25
C GLN A 139 12.14 6.95 -15.19
N TRP A 140 12.34 8.15 -14.67
CA TRP A 140 12.31 9.37 -15.47
C TRP A 140 13.65 9.59 -16.13
N LEU A 141 13.72 9.35 -17.45
CA LEU A 141 14.96 9.49 -18.21
C LEU A 141 15.40 10.94 -18.44
N GLY A 142 14.52 11.92 -18.18
CA GLY A 142 14.82 13.34 -18.29
C GLY A 142 15.41 13.93 -17.00
N LYS A 143 15.56 15.26 -16.98
CA LYS A 143 15.96 15.96 -15.75
C LYS A 143 14.78 16.00 -14.76
N THR A 144 15.04 15.76 -13.49
CA THR A 144 14.03 15.76 -12.42
C THR A 144 13.26 17.08 -12.33
N ASN A 145 13.94 18.21 -12.54
CA ASN A 145 13.28 19.51 -12.53
C ASN A 145 12.26 19.67 -13.66
N VAL A 146 12.43 19.00 -14.80
CA VAL A 146 11.47 19.01 -15.91
C VAL A 146 10.21 18.24 -15.52
N LEU A 147 10.35 17.05 -14.93
CA LEU A 147 9.22 16.27 -14.43
C LEU A 147 8.44 17.03 -13.35
N ALA A 148 9.14 17.57 -12.35
CA ALA A 148 8.51 18.33 -11.28
C ALA A 148 7.82 19.60 -11.80
N THR A 149 8.40 20.24 -12.82
CA THR A 149 7.77 21.40 -13.49
C THR A 149 6.50 20.96 -14.21
N LEU A 150 6.50 19.86 -14.96
CA LEU A 150 5.30 19.34 -15.62
C LEU A 150 4.15 19.14 -14.62
N LEU A 151 4.41 18.49 -13.48
CA LEU A 151 3.33 18.29 -12.48
C LEU A 151 2.91 19.59 -11.81
N TYR A 152 3.84 20.53 -11.58
CA TYR A 152 3.50 21.87 -11.12
C TYR A 152 2.56 22.57 -12.11
N ASP A 153 2.78 22.40 -13.41
CA ASP A 153 2.02 23.06 -14.47
C ASP A 153 0.63 22.46 -14.64
N LEU A 154 0.53 21.14 -14.51
CA LEU A 154 -0.77 20.47 -14.44
C LEU A 154 -1.54 20.93 -13.19
N TRP A 155 -0.86 21.25 -12.09
CA TRP A 155 -1.47 21.70 -10.84
C TRP A 155 -1.83 23.20 -10.80
N LYS A 156 -0.99 24.07 -11.36
CA LYS A 156 -1.14 25.54 -11.28
C LYS A 156 -1.48 26.21 -12.61
N GLY A 157 -1.45 25.46 -13.71
CA GLY A 157 -1.54 25.98 -15.07
C GLY A 157 -0.16 26.34 -15.64
N GLN A 158 -0.12 26.50 -16.96
CA GLN A 158 1.08 26.86 -17.72
C GLN A 158 0.96 28.23 -18.38
N GLU A 159 1.89 29.11 -18.04
CA GLU A 159 2.09 30.37 -18.77
C GLU A 159 2.82 30.10 -20.09
N LYS A 160 2.17 30.42 -21.22
CA LYS A 160 2.71 30.14 -22.57
C LYS A 160 3.39 31.35 -23.23
N GLY A 161 3.63 32.42 -22.47
CA GLY A 161 4.28 33.65 -22.93
C GLY A 161 3.34 34.60 -23.68
N LYS A 162 3.89 35.74 -24.16
CA LYS A 162 3.10 36.81 -24.78
C LYS A 162 2.39 36.32 -26.05
N GLY A 163 1.07 36.52 -26.11
CA GLY A 163 0.24 36.25 -27.29
C GLY A 163 -0.30 34.82 -27.39
N LYS A 164 0.00 33.94 -26.41
CA LYS A 164 -0.60 32.60 -26.34
C LYS A 164 -1.50 32.49 -25.10
N PRO A 165 -2.67 31.85 -25.19
CA PRO A 165 -3.51 31.62 -24.02
C PRO A 165 -2.80 30.71 -23.03
N ASN A 166 -2.86 31.07 -21.74
CA ASN A 166 -2.36 30.23 -20.66
C ASN A 166 -3.18 28.94 -20.57
N THR A 167 -2.54 27.85 -20.17
CA THR A 167 -3.23 26.58 -19.93
C THR A 167 -3.76 26.58 -18.50
N PRO A 168 -5.05 26.33 -18.28
CA PRO A 168 -5.61 26.28 -16.92
C PRO A 168 -5.08 25.05 -16.16
N PRO A 169 -5.18 25.04 -14.81
CA PRO A 169 -4.94 23.85 -14.01
C PRO A 169 -5.77 22.66 -14.49
N MET A 170 -5.14 21.49 -14.56
CA MET A 170 -5.75 20.22 -14.93
C MET A 170 -5.80 19.22 -13.77
N LEU A 171 -5.13 19.52 -12.65
CA LEU A 171 -5.13 18.73 -11.43
C LEU A 171 -5.65 19.54 -10.24
N LYS A 172 -6.55 18.94 -9.46
CA LYS A 172 -6.97 19.43 -8.15
C LYS A 172 -6.31 18.58 -7.07
N ALA A 173 -5.28 19.13 -6.43
CA ALA A 173 -4.49 18.49 -5.39
C ALA A 173 -3.83 19.55 -4.51
N ASP A 174 -3.30 19.17 -3.35
CA ASP A 174 -2.42 20.03 -2.56
C ASP A 174 -0.94 19.75 -2.88
N LYS A 175 -0.04 20.67 -2.51
CA LYS A 175 1.40 20.53 -2.75
C LYS A 175 1.95 19.18 -2.27
N LYS A 176 1.52 18.76 -1.08
CA LYS A 176 1.95 17.51 -0.44
C LYS A 176 1.56 16.27 -1.23
N ASP A 177 0.43 16.30 -1.94
CA ASP A 177 -0.03 15.17 -2.75
C ASP A 177 0.85 15.01 -3.99
N ILE A 178 1.22 16.14 -4.62
CA ILE A 178 2.13 16.16 -5.77
C ILE A 178 3.55 15.73 -5.36
N GLU A 179 4.04 16.21 -4.20
CA GLU A 179 5.32 15.76 -3.64
C GLU A 179 5.33 14.25 -3.44
N ARG A 180 4.27 13.71 -2.81
CA ARG A 180 4.12 12.28 -2.55
C ARG A 180 4.06 11.48 -3.84
N LEU A 181 3.22 11.89 -4.80
CA LEU A 181 3.09 11.25 -6.11
C LEU A 181 4.45 11.09 -6.79
N LEU A 182 5.27 12.14 -6.81
CA LEU A 182 6.60 12.12 -7.41
C LEU A 182 7.55 11.17 -6.67
N ILE A 183 7.60 11.24 -5.35
CA ILE A 183 8.57 10.48 -4.54
C ILE A 183 8.23 8.98 -4.50
N GLU A 184 6.94 8.66 -4.44
CA GLU A 184 6.47 7.27 -4.34
C GLU A 184 6.50 6.55 -5.69
N ASN A 185 6.34 7.27 -6.81
CA ASN A 185 6.15 6.64 -8.12
C ASN A 185 7.30 6.87 -9.11
N PHE A 186 8.26 7.76 -8.84
CA PHE A 186 9.34 8.04 -9.78
C PHE A 186 10.74 7.87 -9.18
N ILE A 187 11.67 7.50 -10.04
CA ILE A 187 13.13 7.56 -9.81
C ILE A 187 13.78 8.39 -10.93
N ASP A 188 14.96 8.93 -10.68
CA ASP A 188 15.65 9.80 -11.63
C ASP A 188 16.31 9.00 -12.78
N SER A 189 16.97 9.71 -13.70
CA SER A 189 17.63 9.10 -14.86
C SER A 189 18.76 8.14 -14.48
N LYS A 190 19.28 8.22 -13.26
CA LYS A 190 20.32 7.34 -12.72
C LYS A 190 19.74 6.15 -11.94
N GLY A 191 18.42 6.09 -11.79
CA GLY A 191 17.72 5.08 -11.00
C GLY A 191 17.63 5.43 -9.52
N GLU A 192 17.99 6.66 -9.12
CA GLU A 192 17.99 7.09 -7.74
C GLU A 192 16.62 7.63 -7.30
N PRO A 193 16.19 7.39 -6.05
CA PRO A 193 14.94 7.95 -5.53
C PRO A 193 14.94 9.48 -5.54
N LEU A 194 13.79 10.06 -5.89
CA LEU A 194 13.59 11.50 -5.76
C LEU A 194 13.49 11.90 -4.28
N THR A 195 14.14 13.00 -3.90
CA THR A 195 14.14 13.47 -2.50
C THR A 195 13.07 14.53 -2.27
N VAL A 196 12.52 14.55 -1.04
CA VAL A 196 11.54 15.58 -0.60
C VAL A 196 12.09 16.98 -0.82
N SER A 197 13.34 17.23 -0.42
CA SER A 197 13.97 18.56 -0.53
C SER A 197 14.01 19.04 -1.98
N THR A 198 14.49 18.20 -2.89
CA THR A 198 14.59 18.53 -4.32
C THR A 198 13.23 18.81 -4.95
N ILE A 199 12.24 17.95 -4.70
CA ILE A 199 10.89 18.12 -5.27
C ILE A 199 10.18 19.33 -4.67
N SER A 200 10.29 19.53 -3.35
CA SER A 200 9.66 20.66 -2.67
C SER A 200 10.18 22.01 -3.17
N ASP A 201 11.46 22.09 -3.53
CA ASP A 201 12.07 23.26 -4.14
C ASP A 201 11.51 23.55 -5.54
N TYR A 202 11.31 22.53 -6.38
CA TYR A 202 10.73 22.71 -7.72
C TYR A 202 9.25 23.11 -7.69
N LEU A 203 8.50 22.57 -6.73
CA LEU A 203 7.07 22.87 -6.54
C LEU A 203 6.83 24.17 -5.77
N ASN A 204 7.87 24.84 -5.28
CA ASN A 204 7.73 26.07 -4.51
C ASN A 204 7.38 27.24 -5.44
N THR A 205 6.23 27.88 -5.20
CA THR A 205 5.78 29.06 -5.95
C THR A 205 6.77 30.22 -5.86
N SER A 206 7.46 30.36 -4.72
CA SER A 206 8.41 31.44 -4.44
C SER A 206 9.81 31.21 -5.03
N LYS A 207 10.07 30.05 -5.65
CA LYS A 207 11.35 29.71 -6.28
C LYS A 207 11.22 29.36 -7.77
N PRO A 208 10.66 30.25 -8.62
CA PRO A 208 10.47 29.98 -10.05
C PRO A 208 11.76 29.62 -10.79
N GLU A 209 12.91 30.10 -10.33
CA GLU A 209 14.23 29.86 -10.92
C GLU A 209 14.69 28.40 -10.84
N LYS A 210 14.10 27.60 -9.94
CA LYS A 210 14.38 26.16 -9.81
C LYS A 210 13.61 25.32 -10.84
N ARG A 211 12.53 25.86 -11.41
CA ARG A 211 11.72 25.18 -12.44
C ARG A 211 12.44 25.16 -13.80
N ALA A 212 12.02 24.24 -14.65
CA ALA A 212 12.50 24.17 -16.02
C ALA A 212 12.08 25.43 -16.79
N LYS A 213 13.03 26.03 -17.53
CA LYS A 213 12.79 27.22 -18.34
C LYS A 213 11.99 26.88 -19.60
N ILE A 214 11.32 27.89 -20.15
CA ILE A 214 10.66 27.84 -21.47
C ILE A 214 11.67 27.33 -22.51
N GLY A 215 11.24 26.37 -23.35
CA GLY A 215 12.08 25.68 -24.34
C GLY A 215 12.75 24.40 -23.83
N THR A 216 12.89 24.24 -22.51
CA THR A 216 13.37 22.98 -21.88
C THR A 216 12.27 22.27 -21.10
N ARG A 217 11.23 23.01 -20.72
CA ARG A 217 10.00 22.55 -20.09
C ARG A 217 9.10 21.85 -21.12
N ILE A 218 8.29 20.88 -20.67
CA ILE A 218 7.26 20.23 -21.49
C ILE A 218 6.10 21.22 -21.67
N GLU A 219 5.71 21.48 -22.91
CA GLU A 219 4.58 22.36 -23.22
C GLU A 219 3.27 21.56 -23.18
N LEU A 220 2.34 21.98 -22.33
CA LEU A 220 0.94 21.55 -22.34
C LEU A 220 0.17 22.19 -23.49
#